data_AF-A0A973JTY1-F1
#
_entry.id   AF-A0A973JTY1-F1
#
_cell.length_a   1.000
_cell.length_b   1.000
_cell.length_c   1.000
_cell.angle_alpha   90.00
_cell.angle_beta   90.00
_cell.angle_gamma   90.00
#
_symmetry.space_group_name_H-M   'P 1'
#
loop_
_entity.id
_entity.type
_entity.pdbx_description
1 polymer ?
#
loop_
_entity_poly.entity_id
_entity_poly.type
_entity_poly.pdbx_seq_one_letter_code
_entity_poly.pdbx_strand_id
1 'polypeptide(L)' 'MPPRSPVRTNIVIFTILGFVVALLIHFVVLSSVRYNWFDNLTPAGVAPAALLLNYLGALIGF' A
#
# COMPACT_ATOMS: atom_id res chain seq x y z
N MET A 1 11.31 -0.75 39.40
CA MET A 1 10.42 -0.61 38.22
C MET A 1 9.66 -1.91 38.06
N PRO A 2 8.31 -1.92 38.11
CA PRO A 2 7.54 -3.15 37.89
C PRO A 2 7.84 -3.69 36.48
N PRO A 3 7.98 -5.02 36.30
CA PRO A 3 8.27 -5.61 35.01
C PRO A 3 7.15 -5.25 34.02
N ARG A 4 7.52 -4.59 32.93
CA ARG A 4 6.62 -4.32 31.79
C ARG A 4 6.03 -5.65 31.33
N SER A 5 4.69 -5.73 31.23
CA SER A 5 4.06 -6.99 30.85
C SER A 5 4.58 -7.41 29.45
N PRO A 6 5.11 -8.64 29.31
CA PRO A 6 5.65 -9.11 28.03
C PRO A 6 4.63 -8.98 26.89
N VAL A 7 3.35 -9.24 27.20
CA VAL A 7 2.24 -9.11 26.25
C VAL A 7 2.08 -7.67 25.74
N ARG A 8 2.08 -6.67 26.63
CA ARG A 8 1.92 -5.26 26.21
C ARG A 8 3.11 -4.79 25.37
N THR A 9 4.31 -5.22 25.72
CA THR A 9 5.51 -4.89 24.95
C THR A 9 5.46 -5.49 23.55
N ASN A 10 5.04 -6.76 23.43
CA ASN A 10 4.91 -7.43 22.14
C ASN A 10 3.87 -6.74 21.24
N ILE A 11 2.69 -6.40 21.78
CA ILE A 11 1.65 -5.69 21.03
C ILE A 11 2.20 -4.37 20.47
N VAL A 12 2.85 -3.56 21.31
CA VAL A 12 3.42 -2.27 20.87
C VAL A 12 4.45 -2.45 19.76
N ILE A 13 5.36 -3.43 19.90
CA ILE A 13 6.39 -3.70 18.89
C ILE A 13 5.75 -4.15 17.57
N PHE A 14 4.81 -5.09 17.61
CA PHE A 14 4.14 -5.59 16.41
C PHE A 14 3.31 -4.51 15.71
N THR A 15 2.59 -3.68 16.47
CA THR A 15 1.81 -2.59 15.88
C THR A 15 2.72 -1.54 15.24
N ILE A 16 3.77 -1.09 15.95
CA ILE A 16 4.65 -0.05 15.42
C ILE A 16 5.48 -0.57 14.25
N LEU A 17 6.23 -1.65 14.43
CA LEU A 17 7.15 -2.13 13.40
C LEU A 17 6.43 -2.92 12.30
N GLY A 18 5.57 -3.85 12.70
CA GLY A 18 4.90 -4.75 11.78
C GLY A 18 3.82 -4.07 10.93
N PHE A 19 3.15 -3.05 11.46
CA PHE A 19 2.06 -2.38 10.76
C PHE A 19 2.41 -0.95 10.37
N VAL A 20 2.67 -0.07 11.33
CA VAL A 20 2.84 1.37 11.05
C VAL A 20 4.06 1.62 10.17
N VAL A 21 5.24 1.15 10.57
CA VAL A 21 6.49 1.34 9.82
C VAL A 21 6.43 0.62 8.47
N ALA A 22 5.93 -0.61 8.44
CA ALA A 22 5.76 -1.36 7.20
C ALA A 22 4.89 -0.58 6.19
N LEU A 23 3.70 -0.11 6.59
CA LEU A 23 2.84 0.67 5.71
C LEU A 23 3.48 1.98 5.28
N LEU A 24 4.15 2.68 6.20
CA LEU A 24 4.83 3.94 5.89
C LEU A 24 5.90 3.75 4.81
N ILE A 25 6.71 2.69 4.91
CA ILE A 25 7.68 2.33 3.87
C ILE A 25 6.98 2.05 2.53
N HIS A 26 5.90 1.28 2.51
CA HIS A 26 5.17 0.99 1.26
C HIS A 26 4.64 2.28 0.62
N PHE A 27 4.00 3.16 1.39
CA PHE A 27 3.50 4.43 0.87
C PHE A 27 4.62 5.35 0.38
N VAL A 28 5.78 5.39 1.06
CA VAL A 28 6.95 6.14 0.60
C VAL A 28 7.46 5.60 -0.72
N VAL A 29 7.61 4.28 -0.86
CA VAL A 29 8.07 3.67 -2.11
C VAL A 29 7.10 3.93 -3.25
N LEU A 30 5.80 3.76 -3.00
CA LEU A 30 4.73 4.05 -3.95
C LEU A 30 4.64 5.54 -4.34
N SER A 31 5.04 6.46 -3.48
CA SER A 31 5.08 7.89 -3.80
C SER A 31 6.25 8.29 -4.72
N SER A 32 7.21 7.39 -4.94
CA SER A 32 8.44 7.69 -5.66
C SER A 32 8.33 7.39 -7.16
N VAL A 33 8.86 8.26 -8.01
CA VAL A 33 8.80 8.09 -9.48
C VAL A 33 9.54 6.82 -9.94
N ARG A 34 10.64 6.45 -9.28
CA ARG A 34 11.50 5.34 -9.72
C ARG A 34 11.09 3.98 -9.15
N TYR A 35 10.55 3.95 -7.93
CA TYR A 35 10.28 2.71 -7.21
C TYR A 35 8.79 2.41 -7.05
N ASN A 36 7.91 3.29 -7.52
CA ASN A 36 6.50 2.99 -7.61
C ASN A 36 6.27 1.85 -8.61
N TRP A 37 5.84 0.71 -8.09
CA TRP A 37 5.53 -0.45 -8.92
C TRP A 37 4.12 -0.40 -9.52
N PHE A 38 3.24 0.50 -9.06
CA PHE A 38 1.92 0.72 -9.68
C PHE A 38 2.00 1.50 -10.98
N ASP A 39 2.98 2.38 -11.16
CA ASP A 39 3.14 3.12 -12.42
C ASP A 39 3.39 2.18 -13.60
N ASN A 40 4.02 1.02 -13.38
CA ASN A 40 4.21 0.00 -14.42
C ASN A 40 2.89 -0.70 -14.85
N LEU A 41 1.82 -0.60 -14.06
CA LEU A 41 0.49 -1.15 -14.36
C LEU A 41 -0.40 -0.14 -15.10
N THR A 42 -0.03 1.14 -15.10
CA THR A 42 -0.76 2.24 -15.76
C THR A 42 0.08 2.75 -16.92
N PRO A 43 -0.33 2.56 -18.19
CA PRO A 43 0.33 3.24 -19.30
C PRO A 43 0.42 4.74 -19.00
N ALA A 44 1.63 5.31 -19.14
CA ALA A 44 1.88 6.70 -18.76
C ALA A 44 0.85 7.63 -19.42
N GLY A 45 0.12 8.40 -18.60
CA GLY A 45 -0.92 9.33 -19.05
C GLY A 45 -2.36 8.80 -19.03
N VAL A 46 -2.58 7.53 -18.64
CA VAL A 46 -3.95 6.98 -18.50
C VAL A 46 -4.40 7.10 -17.04
N ALA A 47 -5.43 7.92 -16.80
CA ALA A 47 -6.01 8.07 -15.47
C ALA A 47 -6.56 6.71 -14.96
N PRO A 48 -6.40 6.38 -13.66
CA PRO A 48 -6.87 5.10 -13.12
C PRO A 48 -8.38 4.87 -13.31
N ALA A 49 -9.17 5.95 -13.38
CA ALA A 49 -10.60 5.88 -13.72
C ALA A 49 -10.87 5.40 -15.15
N ALA A 50 -9.97 5.69 -16.11
CA ALA A 50 -10.09 5.23 -17.49
C ALA A 50 -9.79 3.73 -17.63
N LEU A 51 -8.87 3.19 -16.81
CA LEU A 51 -8.66 1.74 -16.72
C LEU A 51 -9.87 1.03 -16.14
N LEU A 52 -10.46 1.58 -15.07
CA LEU A 52 -11.68 1.03 -14.48
C LEU A 52 -12.83 0.98 -15.51
N LEU A 53 -13.01 2.05 -16.29
CA LEU A 53 -14.01 2.08 -17.36
C LEU A 53 -13.74 1.03 -18.45
N ASN A 54 -12.48 0.81 -18.82
CA ASN A 54 -12.08 -0.20 -19.81
C ASN A 54 -12.33 -1.63 -19.30
N TYR A 55 -11.99 -1.93 -18.04
CA TYR A 55 -12.28 -3.23 -17.44
C TYR A 55 -13.78 -3.47 -17.22
N LEU A 56 -14.55 -2.43 -16.89
CA LEU A 56 -16.00 -2.51 -16.81
C LEU A 56 -16.63 -2.74 -18.19
N GLY A 57 -16.19 -2.02 -19.22
CA GLY A 57 -16.60 -2.22 -20.63
C GLY A 57 -16.32 -3.64 -21.11
N ALA A 58 -15.11 -4.14 -20.86
CA ALA A 58 -14.72 -5.52 -21.18
C ALA A 58 -15.58 -6.58 -20.45
N LEU A 59 -16.02 -6.30 -19.22
CA LEU A 59 -16.90 -7.20 -18.46
C LEU A 59 -18.33 -7.21 -18.99
N ILE A 60 -18.84 -6.07 -19.47
CA ILE A 60 -20.22 -5.91 -19.98
C ILE A 60 -20.33 -6.07 -21.51
N GLY A 61 -19.22 -6.30 -22.21
CA GLY A 61 -19.18 -6.64 -23.63
C GLY A 61 -19.26 -5.46 -24.60
N PHE A 62 -18.85 -4.26 -24.19
CA PHE A 62 -18.74 -3.07 -25.06
C PHE A 62 -17.30 -2.55 -25.12
#